data_AF-A0A372R6A5-F1
#
_entry.id   AF-A0A372R6A5-F1
#
_cell.length_a   1.000
_cell.length_b   1.000
_cell.length_c   1.000
_cell.angle_alpha   90.00
_cell.angle_beta   90.00
_cell.angle_gamma   90.00
#
_symmetry.space_group_name_H-M   'P 1'
#
loop_
_entity.id
_entity.type
_entity.pdbx_description
1 polymer ?
#
loop_
_entity_poly.entity_id
_entity_poly.type
_entity_poly.pdbx_seq_one_letter_code
_entity_poly.pdbx_strand_id
1 'polypeptide(L)' 'MAPEILKGQPYTQASDIYSFSMIMWEFSSGIPPFSDKAHDFQLALGICKGERPEIIENTPQCYVDLMKKCWDEDP' A
#
# COMPACT_ATOMS: atom_id res chain seq x y z
N MET A 1 -3.87 -5.45 0.01
CA MET A 1 -4.06 -5.95 1.39
C MET A 1 -2.80 -5.70 2.18
N ALA A 2 -2.90 -5.49 3.49
CA ALA A 2 -1.73 -5.26 4.33
C ALA A 2 -0.82 -6.51 4.42
N PRO A 3 0.52 -6.36 4.51
CA PRO A 3 1.47 -7.47 4.50
C PRO A 3 1.24 -8.50 5.60
N GLU A 4 0.92 -8.08 6.82
CA GLU A 4 0.65 -8.92 7.97
C GLU A 4 -0.59 -9.81 7.75
N ILE A 5 -1.64 -9.27 7.12
CA ILE A 5 -2.84 -10.04 6.76
C ILE A 5 -2.51 -11.09 5.70
N LEU A 6 -1.72 -10.72 4.68
CA LEU A 6 -1.27 -11.65 3.65
C LEU A 6 -0.36 -12.75 4.21
N LYS A 7 0.37 -12.48 5.30
CA LYS A 7 1.17 -13.46 6.06
C LYS A 7 0.34 -14.31 7.03
N GLY A 8 -0.98 -14.11 7.10
CA GLY A 8 -1.87 -14.83 8.01
C GLY A 8 -1.77 -14.39 9.47
N GLN A 9 -1.19 -13.21 9.73
CA GLN A 9 -1.16 -12.63 11.08
C GLN A 9 -2.51 -11.97 11.42
N PRO A 10 -2.79 -11.75 12.72
CA PRO A 10 -4.04 -11.12 13.14
C PRO A 10 -4.22 -9.72 12.55
N TYR A 11 -5.48 -9.36 12.32
CA TYR A 11 -5.85 -8.00 11.96
C TYR A 11 -5.58 -7.04 13.11
N THR A 12 -5.02 -5.88 12.79
CA THR A 12 -4.76 -4.82 13.77
C THR A 12 -5.15 -3.46 13.19
N GLN A 13 -5.10 -2.42 14.04
CA GLN A 13 -5.28 -1.04 13.58
C GLN A 13 -4.24 -0.65 12.49
N ALA A 14 -3.04 -1.22 12.51
CA ALA A 14 -2.04 -0.94 11.48
C ALA A 14 -2.49 -1.45 10.09
N SER A 15 -3.31 -2.50 10.04
CA SER A 15 -3.91 -2.99 8.80
C SER A 15 -4.90 -1.98 8.17
N ASP A 16 -5.64 -1.24 9.02
CA ASP A 16 -6.48 -0.11 8.58
C ASP A 16 -5.61 1.04 8.04
N ILE A 17 -4.52 1.38 8.74
CA ILE A 17 -3.60 2.45 8.34
C ILE A 17 -2.91 2.12 7.01
N TYR A 18 -2.51 0.86 6.81
CA TYR A 18 -2.02 0.39 5.52
C TYR A 18 -3.08 0.55 4.43
N SER A 19 -4.32 0.16 4.69
CA SER A 19 -5.40 0.29 3.70
C SER A 19 -5.69 1.77 3.39
N PHE A 20 -5.58 2.66 4.38
CA PHE A 20 -5.69 4.11 4.19
C PHE A 20 -4.63 4.66 3.22
N SER A 21 -3.39 4.16 3.30
CA SER A 21 -2.34 4.55 2.34
C SER A 21 -2.67 4.17 0.88
N MET A 22 -3.34 3.03 0.68
CA MET A 22 -3.74 2.57 -0.66
C MET A 22 -4.82 3.49 -1.23
N ILE A 23 -5.75 3.95 -0.39
CA ILE A 23 -6.75 4.95 -0.76
C ILE A 23 -6.08 6.30 -1.06
N MET A 24 -5.09 6.70 -0.26
CA MET A 24 -4.33 7.93 -0.53
C MET A 24 -3.62 7.87 -1.88
N TRP A 25 -3.02 6.72 -2.20
CA TRP A 25 -2.39 6.50 -3.49
C TRP A 25 -3.40 6.57 -4.64
N GLU A 26 -4.56 5.91 -4.49
CA GLU A 26 -5.64 5.94 -5.48
C GLU A 26 -6.15 7.37 -5.74
N PHE A 27 -6.26 8.22 -4.71
CA PHE A 27 -6.61 9.63 -4.91
C PHE A 27 -5.53 10.42 -5.66
N SER A 28 -4.27 10.07 -5.48
CA SER A 28 -3.15 10.75 -6.15
C SER A 28 -3.05 10.32 -7.62
N SER A 29 -3.33 9.05 -7.91
CA SER A 29 -3.18 8.46 -9.25
C SER A 29 -4.46 8.49 -10.09
N GLY A 30 -5.63 8.53 -9.44
CA GLY A 30 -6.93 8.36 -10.09
C GLY A 30 -7.20 6.93 -10.57
N ILE A 31 -6.37 5.96 -10.20
CA ILE A 31 -6.50 4.55 -10.62
C ILE A 31 -6.34 3.60 -9.42
N PRO A 32 -6.94 2.40 -9.46
CA PRO A 32 -6.75 1.41 -8.40
C PRO A 32 -5.26 1.03 -8.22
N PRO A 33 -4.79 0.85 -6.98
CA PRO A 33 -3.43 0.37 -6.69
C PRO A 33 -3.14 -0.96 -7.39
N PHE A 34 -1.98 -1.08 -8.02
CA PHE A 34 -1.56 -2.29 -8.75
C PHE A 34 -2.52 -2.71 -9.87
N SER A 35 -3.23 -1.76 -10.50
CA SER A 35 -4.16 -2.02 -11.62
C SER A 35 -3.49 -2.64 -12.85
N ASP A 36 -2.16 -2.53 -12.96
CA ASP A 36 -1.33 -3.15 -13.99
C ASP A 36 -0.94 -4.61 -13.70
N LYS A 37 -1.29 -5.15 -12.53
CA LYS A 37 -0.88 -6.49 -12.06
C LYS A 37 -2.05 -7.42 -11.80
N ALA A 38 -1.82 -8.70 -12.06
CA ALA A 38 -2.73 -9.75 -11.61
C ALA A 38 -2.77 -9.78 -10.08
N HIS A 39 -3.97 -9.83 -9.51
CA HIS A 39 -4.18 -9.87 -8.07
C HIS A 39 -4.05 -11.31 -7.55
N ASP A 40 -2.85 -11.87 -7.69
CA ASP A 40 -2.54 -13.26 -7.42
C ASP A 40 -1.46 -13.42 -6.33
N PHE A 41 -0.99 -14.66 -6.16
CA PHE A 41 0.04 -14.98 -5.17
C PHE A 41 1.37 -14.22 -5.39
N GLN A 42 1.72 -13.89 -6.65
CA GLN A 42 2.96 -13.16 -6.92
C GLN A 42 2.87 -11.72 -6.42
N LEU A 43 1.74 -11.05 -6.66
CA LEU A 43 1.51 -9.72 -6.11
C LEU A 43 1.48 -9.75 -4.58
N ALA A 44 0.80 -10.73 -3.98
CA ALA A 44 0.78 -10.88 -2.52
C ALA A 44 2.18 -11.07 -1.94
N LEU A 45 3.02 -11.89 -2.59
CA LEU A 45 4.42 -12.08 -2.19
C LEU A 45 5.25 -10.81 -2.36
N GLY A 46 5.04 -10.05 -3.44
CA GLY A 46 5.67 -8.76 -3.68
C GLY A 46 5.37 -7.77 -2.56
N ILE A 47 4.09 -7.61 -2.21
CA ILE A 47 3.65 -6.72 -1.11
C ILE A 47 4.32 -7.12 0.21
N CYS A 48 4.39 -8.42 0.50
CA CYS A 48 5.07 -8.97 1.68
C CYS A 48 6.59 -8.73 1.73
N LYS A 49 7.21 -8.42 0.57
CA LYS A 49 8.64 -8.09 0.38
C LYS A 49 8.90 -6.60 0.16
N GLY A 50 7.90 -5.75 0.36
CA GLY A 50 8.07 -4.30 0.32
C GLY A 50 7.68 -3.66 -1.01
N GLU A 51 7.06 -4.40 -1.92
CA GLU A 51 6.53 -3.82 -3.15
C GLU A 51 5.43 -2.80 -2.82
N ARG A 52 5.53 -1.61 -3.43
CA ARG A 52 4.58 -0.51 -3.28
C ARG A 52 4.27 0.08 -4.67
N PRO A 53 3.10 0.71 -4.86
CA PRO A 53 2.82 1.45 -6.08
C PRO A 53 3.80 2.62 -6.30
N GLU A 54 4.00 3.00 -7.55
CA GLU A 54 4.88 4.11 -7.92
C GLU A 54 4.32 5.46 -7.43
N ILE A 55 5.17 6.32 -6.88
CA ILE A 55 4.74 7.66 -6.45
C ILE A 55 4.43 8.52 -7.69
N ILE A 56 3.21 9.03 -7.75
CA ILE A 56 2.75 9.87 -8.86
C ILE A 56 3.47 11.23 -8.83
N GLU A 57 4.03 11.61 -9.99
CA GLU A 57 4.67 12.90 -10.17
C GLU A 57 3.72 14.05 -9.80
N ASN A 58 4.25 15.11 -9.20
CA ASN A 58 3.49 16.27 -8.70
C ASN A 58 2.58 16.01 -7.50
N THR A 59 2.58 14.81 -6.91
CA THR A 59 1.94 14.60 -5.59
C THR A 59 2.65 15.45 -4.54
N PRO A 60 1.95 16.29 -3.75
CA PRO A 60 2.57 17.13 -2.74
C PRO A 60 3.43 16.32 -1.76
N GLN A 61 4.64 16.80 -1.46
CA GLN A 61 5.60 16.03 -0.65
C GLN A 61 5.05 15.63 0.72
N CYS A 62 4.30 16.52 1.39
CA CYS A 62 3.68 16.20 2.67
C CYS A 62 2.69 15.04 2.59
N TYR A 63 2.02 14.87 1.45
CA TYR A 63 1.09 13.78 1.18
C TYR A 63 1.86 12.48 0.93
N VAL A 64 2.94 12.54 0.14
CA VAL A 64 3.86 11.41 -0.08
C VAL A 64 4.45 10.93 1.23
N ASP A 65 4.91 11.84 2.08
CA ASP A 65 5.53 11.51 3.37
C ASP A 65 4.53 10.83 4.31
N LEU A 66 3.29 11.33 4.37
CA LEU A 66 2.23 10.71 5.16
C LEU A 66 1.85 9.33 4.60
N MET A 67 1.62 9.23 3.29
CA MET A 67 1.30 7.96 2.63
C MET A 67 2.38 6.92 2.88
N LYS A 68 3.66 7.32 2.82
CA LYS A 68 4.80 6.44 3.09
C LYS A 68 4.85 5.94 4.53
N LYS A 69 4.54 6.80 5.50
CA LYS A 69 4.42 6.39 6.90
C LYS A 69 3.28 5.41 7.13
N CYS A 70 2.20 5.54 6.37
CA CYS A 70 1.03 4.68 6.52
C CYS A 70 1.19 3.28 5.89
N TRP A 71 2.14 3.08 4.96
CA TRP A 71 2.36 1.77 4.30
C TRP A 71 3.70 1.13 4.61
N ASP A 72 4.29 1.49 5.74
CA ASP A 72 5.55 0.91 6.21
C ASP A 72 5.41 -0.62 6.38
N GLU A 73 6.52 -1.34 6.27
CA GLU A 73 6.54 -2.79 6.49
C GLU A 73 6.45 -3.17 7.96
N ASP A 74 6.92 -2.29 8.86
CA ASP A 74 6.80 -2.45 10.31
C ASP A 74 5.57 -1.66 10.82
N PRO A 75 4.46 -2.35 11.13
CA PRO A 75 3.22 -1.73 11.59
C PRO A 75 3.32 -0.97 12.92
#